data_AF-A0A7W0RRH6-F1
#
_entry.id   AF-A0A7W0RRH6-F1
#
_cell.length_a   1.000
_cell.length_b   1.000
_cell.length_c   1.000
_cell.angle_alpha   90.00
_cell.angle_beta   90.00
_cell.angle_gamma   90.00
#
_symmetry.space_group_name_H-M   'P 1'
#
loop_
_entity.id
_entity.type
_entity.pdbx_description
1 polymer ?
#
loop_
_entity_poly.entity_id
_entity_poly.type
_entity_poly.pdbx_seq_one_letter_code
_entity_poly.pdbx_strand_id
1 'polypeptide(L)' 'MAVTTFQGTVENGQIRLAADVQLPERAKVYVVVPDLEQDAGDTKFDLAEMVSRMPPDYQAGEESFGEPMGKEEW' A
#
# COMPACT_ATOMS: atom_id res chain seq x y z
N MET A 1 -21.96 6.57 -3.18
CA MET A 1 -21.20 7.04 -4.36
C MET A 1 -21.47 6.07 -5.51
N ALA A 2 -21.81 6.56 -6.69
CA ALA A 2 -21.95 5.70 -7.87
C ALA A 2 -20.57 5.40 -8.44
N VAL A 3 -20.22 4.12 -8.55
CA VAL A 3 -18.96 3.65 -9.13
C VAL A 3 -19.31 2.93 -10.43
N THR A 4 -18.65 3.33 -11.52
CA THR A 4 -18.79 2.69 -12.83
C THR A 4 -17.48 2.03 -13.20
N THR A 5 -17.54 0.75 -13.57
CA THR A 5 -16.37 -0.02 -13.99
C THR A 5 -16.28 -0.04 -15.51
N PHE A 6 -15.09 0.23 -16.03
CA PHE A 6 -14.78 0.15 -17.45
C PHE A 6 -13.73 -0.93 -17.68
N GLN A 7 -13.88 -1.69 -18.75
CA GLN A 7 -12.84 -2.60 -19.22
C GLN A 7 -11.96 -1.87 -20.24
N GLY A 8 -10.65 -2.01 -20.09
CA GLY A 8 -9.66 -1.47 -21.02
C GLY A 8 -8.55 -2.48 -21.24
N THR A 9 -7.82 -2.32 -22.34
CA THR A 9 -6.62 -3.09 -22.65
C THR A 9 -5.38 -2.26 -22.38
N VAL A 10 -4.32 -2.91 -21.90
CA VAL A 10 -3.02 -2.26 -21.74
C VAL A 10 -2.27 -2.36 -23.06
N GLU A 11 -1.97 -1.22 -23.68
CA GLU A 11 -1.16 -1.14 -24.89
C GLU A 11 0.00 -0.18 -24.63
N ASN A 12 1.25 -0.65 -24.81
CA ASN A 12 2.47 0.14 -24.55
C ASN A 12 2.52 0.74 -23.13
N GLY A 13 2.10 -0.04 -22.12
CA GLY A 13 2.08 0.40 -20.71
C GLY A 13 1.01 1.43 -20.37
N GLN A 14 0.10 1.74 -21.29
CA GLN A 14 -1.00 2.68 -21.08
C GLN A 14 -2.33 1.95 -21.13
N ILE A 15 -3.22 2.26 -20.18
CA ILE A 15 -4.58 1.72 -20.17
C ILE A 15 -5.38 2.46 -21.24
N ARG A 16 -5.80 1.72 -22.28
CA ARG A 16 -6.68 2.20 -23.34
C ARG A 16 -8.11 1.82 -23.01
N LEU A 17 -8.94 2.84 -22.78
CA LEU A 17 -10.38 2.67 -22.64
C LEU A 17 -11.04 2.75 -24.02
N ALA A 18 -12.26 2.21 -24.16
CA ALA A 18 -13.03 2.35 -25.39
C ALA A 18 -13.24 3.84 -25.74
N ALA A 19 -13.32 4.16 -27.03
CA ALA A 19 -13.31 5.54 -27.53
C ALA A 19 -14.44 6.45 -26.98
N ASP A 20 -15.53 5.86 -26.50
CA ASP A 20 -16.68 6.58 -25.95
C ASP A 20 -16.55 6.87 -24.44
N VAL A 21 -15.53 6.31 -23.78
CA VAL A 21 -15.34 6.50 -22.33
C VAL A 21 -14.55 7.77 -22.07
N GLN A 22 -15.26 8.81 -21.61
CA GLN A 22 -14.65 10.04 -21.10
C GLN A 22 -14.67 10.05 -19.57
N LEU A 23 -13.48 10.10 -18.97
CA LEU A 23 -13.35 10.27 -17.53
C LEU A 23 -13.45 11.77 -17.17
N PRO A 24 -14.18 12.12 -16.10
CA PRO A 24 -14.27 13.51 -15.67
C PRO A 24 -12.92 14.05 -15.21
N GLU A 25 -12.72 15.36 -15.35
CA GLU A 25 -11.49 16.02 -14.89
C GLU A 25 -11.25 15.76 -13.39
N ARG A 26 -10.01 15.42 -13.04
CA ARG A 26 -9.56 15.12 -11.66
C ARG A 26 -10.24 13.90 -11.01
N ALA A 27 -10.87 13.02 -11.79
CA ALA A 27 -11.41 11.77 -11.27
C ALA A 27 -10.31 10.86 -10.69
N LYS A 28 -10.61 10.21 -9.56
CA LYS A 28 -9.73 9.20 -8.95
C LYS A 28 -9.97 7.85 -9.63
N VAL A 29 -8.92 7.29 -10.22
CA VAL A 29 -8.98 6.01 -10.95
C VAL A 29 -8.33 4.91 -10.13
N TYR A 30 -8.98 3.75 -10.06
CA TYR A 30 -8.46 2.54 -9.43
C TYR A 30 -8.21 1.50 -10.51
N VAL A 31 -7.01 0.92 -10.53
CA VAL A 31 -6.63 -0.15 -11.46
C VAL A 31 -6.57 -1.46 -10.68
N VAL A 32 -7.38 -2.43 -11.10
CA VAL A 32 -7.38 -3.77 -10.52
C VAL A 32 -6.67 -4.69 -11.51
N VAL A 33 -5.48 -5.16 -11.14
CA VAL A 33 -4.73 -6.14 -11.93
C VAL A 33 -4.77 -7.47 -11.17
N PRO A 34 -5.48 -8.49 -11.68
CA PRO A 34 -5.44 -9.81 -11.07
C PRO A 34 -4.04 -10.41 -11.23
N ASP A 35 -3.54 -11.09 -10.19
CA ASP A 35 -2.26 -11.81 -10.22
C ASP A 35 -1.00 -10.93 -10.39
N LEU A 36 -1.12 -9.61 -10.19
CA LEU A 36 0.04 -8.76 -10.11
C LEU A 36 0.67 -8.94 -8.73
N GLU A 37 1.75 -9.73 -8.66
CA GLU A 37 2.73 -9.56 -7.58
C GLU A 37 3.28 -8.14 -7.72
N GLN A 38 2.69 -7.22 -6.96
CA GLN A 38 3.26 -5.91 -6.81
C GLN A 38 4.63 -6.17 -6.18
N ASP A 39 5.71 -6.01 -6.94
CA ASP A 39 7.01 -5.68 -6.39
C ASP A 39 6.74 -4.43 -5.55
N ALA A 40 6.42 -4.64 -4.27
CA ALA A 40 6.40 -3.63 -3.24
C ALA A 40 7.85 -3.16 -3.19
N GLY A 41 8.19 -2.23 -4.10
CA GLY A 41 9.53 -1.99 -4.58
C GLY A 41 10.48 -2.08 -3.41
N ASP A 42 11.37 -3.06 -3.48
CA ASP A 42 12.27 -3.55 -2.42
C ASP A 42 12.39 -2.60 -1.24
N THR A 43 11.37 -2.54 -0.39
CA THR A 43 11.59 -2.16 1.00
C THR A 43 11.75 -3.48 1.75
N LYS A 44 12.64 -4.33 1.22
CA LYS A 44 13.37 -5.26 2.07
C LYS A 44 14.16 -4.35 2.99
N PHE A 45 13.61 -4.11 4.16
CA PHE A 45 14.29 -3.37 5.21
C PHE A 45 15.63 -4.08 5.46
N ASP A 46 16.71 -3.49 4.98
CA ASP A 46 18.05 -4.02 5.21
C ASP A 46 18.40 -3.75 6.66
N LEU A 47 18.40 -4.82 7.46
CA LEU A 47 18.60 -4.72 8.90
C LEU A 47 19.96 -4.08 9.23
N ALA A 48 20.98 -4.30 8.40
CA ALA A 48 22.30 -3.71 8.59
C ALA A 48 22.30 -2.20 8.31
N GLU A 49 21.59 -1.74 7.28
CA GLU A 49 21.40 -0.32 6.96
C GLU A 49 20.65 0.41 8.08
N MET A 50 19.61 -0.20 8.63
CA MET A 50 18.85 0.35 9.76
C MET A 50 19.70 0.46 11.04
N VAL A 51 20.46 -0.59 11.37
CA VAL A 51 21.37 -0.60 12.53
C VAL A 51 22.49 0.43 12.36
N SER A 52 22.99 0.63 11.14
CA SER A 52 24.02 1.63 10.85
C SER A 52 23.55 3.08 11.07
N ARG A 53 22.23 3.32 11.03
CA ARG A 53 21.61 4.62 11.31
C ARG A 53 21.22 4.80 12.78
N MET A 54 21.29 3.75 13.61
CA MET A 54 21.00 3.90 15.04
C MET A 54 22.13 4.65 15.76
N PRO A 55 21.80 5.59 16.65
CA PRO A 55 22.82 6.24 17.47
C PRO A 55 23.50 5.21 18.37
N PRO A 56 24.82 5.34 18.61
CA PRO A 56 25.59 4.36 19.38
C PRO A 56 25.15 4.25 20.85
N ASP A 57 24.42 5.24 21.35
CA ASP A 57 23.88 5.30 22.71
C ASP A 57 22.41 4.83 22.79
N TYR A 58 21.86 4.25 21.72
CA TYR A 58 20.49 3.75 21.72
C TYR A 58 20.34 2.54 22.65
N GLN A 59 19.50 2.66 23.66
CA GLN A 59 19.10 1.56 24.52
C GLN A 59 17.63 1.23 24.27
N ALA A 60 17.35 0.01 23.80
CA ALA A 60 15.98 -0.48 23.72
C ALA A 60 15.42 -0.65 25.14
N GLY A 61 14.34 0.06 25.44
CA GLY A 61 13.59 -0.10 26.68
C GLY A 61 12.42 -1.06 26.47
N GLU A 62 12.14 -1.89 27.45
CA GLU A 62 10.89 -2.65 27.52
C GLU A 62 9.80 -1.74 28.08
N GLU A 63 8.84 -1.37 27.24
CA GLU A 63 7.65 -0.66 27.70
C GLU A 63 6.55 -1.68 28.02
N SER A 64 6.15 -1.74 29.29
CA SER A 64 5.05 -2.61 29.73
C SER A 64 3.72 -1.89 29.49
N PHE A 65 2.88 -2.48 28.63
CA PHE A 65 1.55 -1.95 28.30
C PHE A 65 0.49 -2.20 29.39
N GLY A 66 0.91 -2.60 30.59
CA GLY A 66 0.03 -2.92 31.72
C GLY A 66 -0.51 -4.35 31.67
N GLU A 67 -1.42 -4.66 32.59
CA GLU A 67 -2.07 -5.96 32.65
C GLU A 67 -3.03 -6.15 31.45
N PRO A 68 -3.12 -7.36 30.88
CA PRO A 68 -4.06 -7.62 29.78
C PRO A 68 -5.50 -7.39 30.26
N MET A 69 -6.18 -6.40 29.67
CA MET A 69 -7.61 -6.21 29.90
C MET A 69 -8.36 -7.43 29.31
N GLY A 70 -9.03 -8.18 30.19
CA GLY A 70 -9.83 -9.34 29.84
C GLY A 70 -10.92 -9.01 28.80
N LYS A 71 -11.37 -10.02 28.06
CA LYS A 71 -12.37 -9.92 26.97
C LYS A 71 -13.80 -9.67 27.47
N GLU A 72 -13.95 -8.78 28.43
CA GLU A 72 -15.23 -8.30 28.95
C GLU A 72 -15.14 -6.78 28.73
N GLU A 73 -15.23 -6.26 27.51
CA GLU A 73 -16.49 -5.91 26.87
C GLU A 73 -16.15 -5.51 25.42
N TRP A 74 -16.49 -6.35 24.44
CA TRP A 74 -16.51 -6.02 23.01
C TRP A 74 -17.82 -6.52 22.42
#